data_AF-A0A822IR72-F1
#
_entry.id   AF-A0A822IR72-F1
#
_cell.length_a   1.000
_cell.length_b   1.000
_cell.length_c   1.000
_cell.angle_alpha   90.00
_cell.angle_beta   90.00
_cell.angle_gamma   90.00
#
_symmetry.space_group_name_H-M   'P 1'
#
loop_
_entity.id
_entity.type
_entity.pdbx_description
1 polymer ?
#
loop_
_entity_poly.entity_id
_entity_poly.type
_entity_poly.pdbx_seq_one_letter_code
_entity_poly.pdbx_strand_id
1 'polypeptide(L)'
;MSNGSQIEPPEFLRASEKRLSREQIHLSKKKLRSKNRNNQRIIVAKVHRRIRNQRKDFNQKLSTNLVKKYDHIVFEDLQVQNMVQNHHLAKSILDAGWSQLINLTKSKAEYAGKIVELVNPRNTSQNCSDQHRK
;
A
#
# COMPACT_ATOMS: atom_id res chain seq x y z
N MET A 1 -20.15 9.91 -8.98
CA MET A 1 -19.41 11.16 -9.21
C MET A 1 -17.93 10.85 -9.32
N SER A 2 -17.42 10.99 -10.53
CA SER A 2 -16.05 10.68 -10.96
C SER A 2 -15.13 11.85 -10.61
N ASN A 3 -14.56 11.86 -9.41
CA ASN A 3 -13.36 12.66 -9.19
C ASN A 3 -12.17 11.74 -9.41
N GLY A 4 -11.75 11.66 -10.69
CA GLY A 4 -10.57 10.96 -11.19
C GLY A 4 -9.23 11.50 -10.67
N SER A 5 -9.16 11.87 -9.39
CA SER A 5 -7.89 12.09 -8.70
C SER A 5 -7.25 10.72 -8.48
N GLN A 6 -6.52 10.24 -9.49
CA GLN A 6 -5.61 9.12 -9.32
C GLN A 6 -4.52 9.57 -8.36
N ILE A 7 -4.51 8.95 -7.18
CA ILE A 7 -3.39 9.10 -6.26
C ILE A 7 -2.32 8.15 -6.77
N GLU A 8 -1.23 8.71 -7.25
CA GLU A 8 -0.07 7.93 -7.68
C GLU A 8 0.37 7.00 -6.53
N PRO A 9 0.49 5.69 -6.80
CA PRO A 9 0.93 4.74 -5.78
C PRO A 9 2.35 5.11 -5.34
N PRO A 10 2.62 5.14 -4.03
CA PRO A 10 3.94 5.48 -3.56
C PRO A 10 4.94 4.39 -3.95
N GLU A 11 6.14 4.81 -4.36
CA GLU A 11 7.23 3.92 -4.75
C GLU A 11 8.31 3.78 -3.65
N PHE A 12 7.89 3.66 -2.38
CA PHE A 12 8.81 3.56 -1.23
C PHE A 12 9.70 2.32 -1.26
N LEU A 13 9.14 1.18 -1.67
CA LEU A 13 9.85 -0.08 -1.83
C LEU A 13 10.88 0.05 -2.95
N ARG A 14 10.51 0.64 -4.09
CA ARG A 14 11.41 0.85 -5.24
C ARG A 14 12.58 1.78 -4.88
N ALA A 15 12.29 2.91 -4.23
CA ALA A 15 13.31 3.85 -3.79
C ALA A 15 14.32 3.22 -2.81
N SER A 16 13.85 2.29 -1.98
CA SER A 16 14.70 1.60 -0.99
C SER A 16 15.29 0.28 -1.51
N GLU A 17 14.89 -0.21 -2.68
CA GLU A 17 15.19 -1.54 -3.21
C GLU A 17 16.70 -1.74 -3.40
N LYS A 18 17.37 -0.75 -4.01
CA LYS A 18 18.82 -0.78 -4.24
C LYS A 18 19.60 -0.93 -2.92
N ARG A 19 19.17 -0.20 -1.89
CA ARG A 19 19.78 -0.28 -0.56
C ARG A 19 19.48 -1.62 0.09
N LEU A 20 18.22 -2.06 0.09
CA LEU A 20 17.82 -3.32 0.69
C LEU A 20 18.57 -4.51 0.08
N SER A 21 18.68 -4.55 -1.26
CA SER A 21 19.41 -5.59 -1.98
C SER A 21 20.90 -5.61 -1.59
N ARG A 22 21.56 -4.44 -1.55
CA ARG A 22 22.96 -4.33 -1.10
C ARG A 22 23.16 -4.86 0.32
N GLU A 23 22.31 -4.47 1.26
CA GLU A 23 22.44 -4.91 2.66
C GLU A 23 22.14 -6.41 2.85
N GLN A 24 21.24 -6.97 2.03
CA GLN A 24 20.98 -8.41 1.98
C GLN A 24 22.17 -9.21 1.42
N ILE A 25 22.82 -8.71 0.36
CA ILE A 25 24.06 -9.30 -0.16
C ILE A 25 25.18 -9.24 0.89
N HIS A 26 25.31 -8.11 1.59
CA HIS A 26 26.28 -8.01 2.69
C HIS A 26 25.99 -9.01 3.79
N LEU A 27 24.72 -9.23 4.12
CA LEU A 27 24.29 -10.19 5.13
C LEU A 27 24.61 -11.64 4.74
N SER A 28 24.32 -12.02 3.49
CA SER A 28 24.55 -13.39 3.01
C SER A 28 26.03 -13.78 3.03
N LYS A 29 26.93 -12.81 2.80
CA LYS A 29 28.38 -12.98 2.86
C LYS A 29 28.96 -13.08 4.28
N LYS A 30 28.18 -12.80 5.35
CA LYS A 30 28.70 -12.87 6.73
C LYS A 30 28.66 -14.29 7.28
N LYS A 31 29.73 -14.68 7.99
CA LYS A 31 29.82 -15.96 8.71
C LYS A 31 28.61 -16.18 9.63
N LEU A 32 28.01 -17.36 9.53
CA LEU A 32 26.88 -17.77 10.36
C LEU A 32 27.21 -17.63 11.85
N ARG A 33 26.24 -17.18 12.66
CA ARG A 33 26.36 -16.94 14.11
C ARG A 33 27.45 -15.93 14.55
N SER A 34 28.09 -15.21 13.63
CA SER A 34 29.05 -14.15 14.02
C SER A 34 28.35 -12.88 14.52
N LYS A 35 29.03 -12.13 15.41
CA LYS A 35 28.59 -10.80 15.86
C LYS A 35 28.36 -9.84 14.69
N ASN A 36 29.24 -9.89 13.69
CA ASN A 36 29.13 -9.08 12.47
C ASN A 36 27.88 -9.41 11.65
N ARG A 37 27.49 -10.70 11.56
CA ARG A 37 26.22 -11.10 10.94
C ARG A 37 25.04 -10.54 11.72
N ASN A 38 25.07 -10.57 13.05
CA ASN A 38 23.98 -10.00 13.86
C ASN A 38 23.82 -8.50 13.63
N ASN A 39 24.92 -7.75 13.62
CA ASN A 39 24.91 -6.31 13.33
C ASN A 39 24.32 -6.03 11.93
N GLN A 40 24.69 -6.83 10.93
CA GLN A 40 24.17 -6.69 9.57
C GLN A 40 22.66 -7.01 9.49
N ARG A 41 22.17 -8.02 10.24
CA ARG A 41 20.73 -8.32 10.34
C ARG A 41 19.95 -7.12 10.88
N ILE A 42 20.50 -6.41 11.87
CA ILE A 42 19.89 -5.20 12.42
C ILE A 42 19.82 -4.09 11.37
N ILE A 43 20.85 -3.92 10.54
CA ILE A 43 20.86 -2.94 9.44
C ILE A 43 19.74 -3.26 8.44
N VAL A 44 19.62 -4.51 7.99
CA VAL A 44 18.54 -4.97 7.10
C VAL A 44 17.16 -4.70 7.74
N ALA A 45 17.00 -5.03 9.04
CA ALA A 45 15.77 -4.77 9.77
C ALA A 45 15.43 -3.27 9.85
N LYS A 46 16.42 -2.38 10.00
CA LYS A 46 16.23 -0.93 9.97
C LYS A 46 15.74 -0.44 8.61
N VAL A 47 16.24 -1.01 7.51
CA VAL A 47 15.77 -0.68 6.15
C VAL A 47 14.30 -1.09 5.98
N HIS A 48 13.94 -2.32 6.36
CA HIS A 48 12.54 -2.76 6.35
C HIS A 48 11.64 -1.90 7.24
N ARG A 49 12.12 -1.52 8.43
CA ARG A 49 11.39 -0.64 9.34
C ARG A 49 11.10 0.73 8.71
N ARG A 50 12.08 1.30 8.00
CA ARG A 50 11.91 2.58 7.29
C ARG A 50 10.83 2.47 6.22
N ILE A 51 10.87 1.46 5.36
CA ILE A 51 9.87 1.21 4.32
C ILE A 51 8.47 1.06 4.95
N ARG A 52 8.35 0.24 6.00
CA ARG A 52 7.09 0.04 6.71
C ARG A 52 6.54 1.34 7.29
N ASN A 53 7.40 2.17 7.86
CA ASN A 53 7.00 3.45 8.45
C ASN A 53 6.55 4.45 7.39
N GLN A 54 7.24 4.53 6.24
CA GLN A 54 6.83 5.40 5.12
C GLN A 54 5.46 4.99 4.59
N ARG A 55 5.24 3.69 4.35
CA ARG A 55 3.93 3.17 3.93
C ARG A 55 2.83 3.45 4.95
N LYS A 56 3.14 3.26 6.25
CA LYS A 56 2.19 3.57 7.33
C LYS A 56 1.82 5.06 7.35
N ASP A 57 2.81 5.95 7.24
CA ASP A 57 2.60 7.40 7.24
C ASP A 57 1.73 7.84 6.06
N PHE A 58 2.05 7.34 4.85
CA PHE A 58 1.24 7.60 3.66
C PHE A 58 -0.22 7.16 3.84
N ASN A 59 -0.45 5.91 4.28
CA ASN A 59 -1.80 5.39 4.49
C ASN A 59 -2.55 6.14 5.60
N GLN A 60 -1.85 6.61 6.63
CA GLN A 60 -2.45 7.44 7.67
C GLN A 60 -2.91 8.79 7.12
N LYS A 61 -2.07 9.47 6.33
CA LYS A 61 -2.41 10.76 5.72
C LYS A 61 -3.56 10.61 4.72
N LEU A 62 -3.49 9.58 3.88
CA LEU A 62 -4.50 9.33 2.86
C LEU A 62 -5.87 8.99 3.47
N SER A 63 -5.93 8.05 4.43
CA SER A 63 -7.19 7.73 5.11
C SER A 63 -7.79 8.94 5.83
N THR A 64 -6.97 9.79 6.47
CA THR A 64 -7.46 11.04 7.07
C THR A 64 -8.02 11.98 6.01
N ASN A 65 -7.36 12.12 4.87
CA ASN A 65 -7.83 12.98 3.78
C ASN A 65 -9.18 12.50 3.24
N LEU A 66 -9.32 11.20 2.98
CA LEU A 66 -10.56 10.60 2.49
C LEU A 66 -11.73 10.84 3.45
N VAL A 67 -11.55 10.49 4.74
CA VAL A 67 -12.60 10.68 5.75
C VAL A 67 -12.95 12.15 5.95
N LYS A 68 -12.00 13.08 5.81
CA LYS A 68 -12.29 14.51 5.89
C LYS A 68 -13.09 15.02 4.68
N LYS A 69 -12.76 14.53 3.49
CA LYS A 69 -13.30 15.07 2.22
C LYS A 69 -14.65 14.47 1.83
N TYR A 70 -14.93 13.24 2.23
CA TYR A 70 -16.12 12.50 1.82
C TYR A 70 -16.87 11.96 3.04
N ASP A 71 -18.20 12.00 3.01
CA ASP A 71 -19.06 11.41 4.05
C ASP A 71 -19.43 9.96 3.77
N HIS A 72 -19.37 9.58 2.49
CA HIS A 72 -19.54 8.22 2.02
C HIS A 72 -18.35 7.83 1.14
N ILE A 73 -17.64 6.77 1.54
CA ILE A 73 -16.44 6.28 0.85
C ILE A 73 -16.68 4.83 0.42
N VAL A 74 -16.44 4.54 -0.85
CA VAL A 74 -16.58 3.20 -1.41
C VAL A 74 -15.20 2.69 -1.82
N PHE A 75 -14.82 1.53 -1.32
CA PHE A 75 -13.64 0.79 -1.77
C PHE A 75 -14.07 -0.40 -2.61
N GLU A 76 -13.34 -0.66 -3.69
CA GLU A 76 -13.46 -1.93 -4.39
C GLU A 76 -12.86 -3.05 -3.52
N ASP A 77 -13.60 -4.13 -3.32
CA ASP A 77 -13.15 -5.36 -2.67
C ASP A 77 -12.25 -6.16 -3.63
N LEU A 78 -11.14 -5.52 -4.00
CA LEU A 78 -10.10 -6.14 -4.78
C LEU A 78 -9.53 -7.30 -3.96
N GLN A 79 -9.55 -8.50 -4.53
CA GLN A 79 -8.86 -9.65 -3.94
C GLN A 79 -7.35 -9.43 -4.05
N VAL A 80 -6.80 -8.60 -3.14
CA VAL A 80 -5.39 -8.18 -3.12
C VAL A 80 -4.46 -9.39 -3.16
N GLN A 81 -4.84 -10.50 -2.51
CA GLN A 81 -4.10 -11.75 -2.55
C GLN A 81 -3.92 -12.29 -3.97
N ASN A 82 -4.96 -12.25 -4.80
CA ASN A 82 -4.92 -12.70 -6.19
C ASN A 82 -4.12 -11.73 -7.06
N MET A 83 -4.21 -10.42 -6.81
CA MET A 83 -3.45 -9.45 -7.59
C MET A 83 -1.93 -9.51 -7.30
N VAL A 84 -1.55 -9.88 -6.07
CA VAL A 84 -0.15 -10.07 -5.67
C VAL A 84 0.48 -11.34 -6.29
N GLN A 85 -0.32 -12.26 -6.83
CA GLN A 85 0.20 -13.39 -7.62
C GLN A 85 0.84 -12.92 -8.93
N ASN A 86 0.40 -11.78 -9.50
CA ASN A 86 1.07 -11.19 -10.65
C ASN A 86 2.35 -10.49 -10.17
N HIS A 87 3.50 -11.12 -10.39
CA HIS A 87 4.81 -10.62 -9.96
C HIS A 87 5.15 -9.21 -10.48
N HIS A 88 4.61 -8.79 -11.61
CA HIS A 88 4.84 -7.44 -12.15
C HIS A 88 4.12 -6.35 -11.33
N LEU A 89 2.92 -6.66 -10.83
CA LEU A 89 2.08 -5.72 -10.09
C LEU A 89 2.19 -5.87 -8.57
N ALA A 90 2.64 -7.04 -8.11
CA ALA A 90 2.76 -7.41 -6.70
C ALA A 90 3.49 -6.34 -5.88
N LYS A 91 4.61 -5.81 -6.40
CA LYS A 91 5.41 -4.80 -5.69
C LYS A 91 4.61 -3.51 -5.47
N SER A 92 4.03 -2.94 -6.52
CA SER A 92 3.29 -1.67 -6.44
C SER A 92 2.04 -1.80 -5.56
N ILE A 93 1.34 -2.93 -5.66
CA ILE A 93 0.15 -3.23 -4.84
C ILE A 93 0.52 -3.37 -3.35
N LEU A 94 1.60 -4.09 -3.05
CA LEU A 94 2.08 -4.24 -1.67
C LEU A 94 2.64 -2.92 -1.10
N ASP A 95 3.21 -2.06 -1.94
CA ASP A 95 3.76 -0.77 -1.53
C ASP A 95 2.65 0.24 -1.22
N ALA A 96 1.56 0.24 -1.99
CA ALA A 96 0.35 0.99 -1.69
C ALA A 96 -0.29 0.54 -0.36
N GLY A 97 -0.17 -0.74 0.01
CA GLY A 97 -0.65 -1.23 1.30
C GLY A 97 -2.17 -1.14 1.45
N TRP A 98 -2.91 -1.48 0.39
CA TRP A 98 -4.37 -1.37 0.28
C TRP A 98 -5.16 -1.86 1.49
N SER A 99 -4.88 -3.06 2.00
CA SER A 99 -5.59 -3.60 3.17
C SER A 99 -5.41 -2.72 4.40
N GLN A 100 -4.23 -2.13 4.59
CA GLN A 100 -3.98 -1.21 5.70
C GLN A 100 -4.73 0.11 5.51
N LEU A 101 -4.82 0.62 4.29
CA LEU A 101 -5.58 1.84 3.98
C LEU A 101 -7.08 1.66 4.27
N ILE A 102 -7.67 0.55 3.82
CA ILE A 102 -9.09 0.23 4.05
C ILE A 102 -9.37 0.18 5.55
N ASN A 103 -8.56 -0.56 6.31
CA ASN A 103 -8.73 -0.68 7.76
C ASN A 103 -8.62 0.68 8.47
N LEU A 104 -7.62 1.50 8.13
CA LEU A 104 -7.48 2.84 8.72
C LEU A 104 -8.65 3.75 8.37
N THR A 105 -9.17 3.65 7.14
CA THR A 105 -10.30 4.47 6.69
C THR A 105 -11.57 4.07 7.40
N LYS A 106 -11.85 2.76 7.50
CA LYS A 106 -12.98 2.23 8.27
C LYS A 106 -12.96 2.73 9.72
N SER A 107 -11.85 2.53 10.43
CA SER A 107 -11.76 2.95 11.84
C SER A 107 -11.93 4.45 12.01
N LYS A 108 -11.42 5.28 11.08
CA LYS A 108 -11.57 6.74 11.17
C LYS A 108 -12.96 7.22 10.77
N ALA A 109 -13.59 6.57 9.80
CA ALA A 109 -14.94 6.88 9.38
C ALA A 109 -15.95 6.52 10.46
N GLU A 110 -15.80 5.35 11.09
CA GLU A 110 -16.60 4.93 12.25
C GLU A 110 -16.52 5.97 13.37
N TYR A 111 -15.31 6.42 13.72
CA TYR A 111 -15.12 7.49 14.71
C TYR A 111 -15.78 8.82 14.31
N ALA A 112 -15.85 9.13 13.01
CA ALA A 112 -16.44 10.35 12.47
C ALA A 112 -17.93 10.24 12.14
N GLY A 113 -18.57 9.07 12.37
CA GLY A 113 -19.97 8.82 11.98
C GLY A 113 -20.19 8.73 10.46
N LYS A 114 -19.17 8.37 9.70
CA LYS A 114 -19.17 8.31 8.22
C LYS A 114 -19.24 6.87 7.72
N ILE A 115 -19.70 6.70 6.48
CA ILE A 115 -19.97 5.38 5.89
C ILE A 115 -18.80 4.94 5.01
N VAL A 116 -18.35 3.69 5.19
CA VAL A 116 -17.35 3.02 4.35
C VAL A 116 -17.88 1.68 3.87
N GLU A 117 -18.02 1.51 2.56
CA GLU A 117 -18.51 0.28 1.94
C GLU A 117 -17.42 -0.40 1.10
N LEU A 118 -17.47 -1.74 1.06
CA LEU A 118 -16.66 -2.57 0.18
C LEU A 118 -17.58 -3.17 -0.89
N VAL A 119 -17.33 -2.85 -2.15
CA VAL A 119 -18.15 -3.33 -3.28
C VAL A 119 -17.40 -4.34 -4.13
N ASN A 120 -18.10 -5.31 -4.68
CA ASN A 120 -17.50 -6.30 -5.55
C ASN A 120 -16.90 -5.63 -6.81
N PRO A 121 -15.63 -5.88 -7.17
CA PRO A 121 -14.98 -5.25 -8.31
C PRO A 121 -15.48 -5.76 -9.68
N ARG A 122 -16.32 -6.80 -9.72
CA ARG A 122 -16.91 -7.28 -10.98
C ARG A 122 -17.75 -6.16 -11.62
N ASN A 123 -17.33 -5.74 -12.81
CA ASN A 123 -17.94 -4.68 -13.64
C ASN A 123 -17.70 -3.21 -13.22
N THR A 124 -16.81 -2.91 -12.26
CA THR A 124 -16.51 -1.50 -11.90
C THR A 124 -15.47 -0.86 -12.82
N SER A 125 -14.57 -1.64 -13.42
CA SER A 125 -13.51 -1.18 -14.33
C SER A 125 -13.87 -1.23 -15.82
N GLN A 126 -15.06 -1.71 -16.18
CA GLN A 126 -15.52 -1.91 -17.57
C GLN A 126 -16.40 -0.76 -18.09
N ASN A 127 -16.91 0.10 -17.22
CA ASN A 127 -17.61 1.30 -17.66
C ASN A 127 -16.60 2.42 -17.89
N CYS A 128 -15.91 2.34 -19.04
CA CYS A 128 -15.36 3.52 -19.68
C CYS A 128 -16.41 4.64 -19.64
N SER A 129 -15.94 5.84 -19.31
CA SER A 129 -16.70 7.05 -19.02
C SER A 129 -17.53 7.63 -20.19
N ASP A 130 -17.85 6.87 -21.23
CA ASP A 130 -18.52 7.37 -22.44
C ASP A 130 -19.72 6.50 -22.83
N GLN A 131 -20.88 6.74 -22.23
CA GLN A 131 -22.17 6.44 -22.87
C GLN A 131 -23.20 7.54 -22.60
N HIS A 132 -22.87 8.76 -23.02
CA HIS A 132 -23.88 9.73 -23.44
C HIS A 132 -23.56 10.22 -24.84
N ARG A 133 -24.07 9.51 -25.84
CA ARG A 133 -24.36 10.09 -27.15
C ARG A 133 -25.76 9.64 -27.55
N LYS A 134 -26.71 10.57 -27.43
CA LYS A 134 -28.00 10.48 -28.13
C LYS A 134 -27.76 10.66 -29.62
#